data_AF-A0A4P7RJ88-F1
#
_entry.id   AF-A0A4P7RJ88-F1
#
_cell.length_a   1.000
_cell.length_b   1.000
_cell.length_c   1.000
_cell.angle_alpha   90.00
_cell.angle_beta   90.00
_cell.angle_gamma   90.00
#
_symmetry.space_group_name_H-M   'P 1'
#
loop_
_entity.id
_entity.type
_entity.pdbx_description
1 polymer ?
#
loop_
_entity_poly.entity_id
_entity_poly.type
_entity_poly.pdbx_seq_one_letter_code
_entity_poly.pdbx_strand_id
1 'polypeptide(L)'
;MRYVQVVVRKKLAVAACCLLVLSGCARSVEGKAVVEDPWHGQGQSSSATPSTTEAVTPAEFDPCDFDEITLTVAVGVDPETVVPMSGGCVWTGEDVAFTATIKAGLPLDSIEGTSGVTDLTYFDVGTRRVQIFAYKGDSCVAVVDIDGRALQFVMMEKDFNSFCIRLSVAARMLVEDI
;
A
#
# COMPACT_ATOMS: atom_id res chain seq x y z
N MET A 1 -34.88 43.68 28.36
CA MET A 1 -35.33 44.44 27.17
C MET A 1 -34.27 44.27 26.09
N ARG A 2 -34.69 43.73 24.93
CA ARG A 2 -33.87 43.55 23.73
C ARG A 2 -33.91 44.85 22.91
N TYR A 3 -32.79 45.27 22.34
CA TYR A 3 -32.76 45.80 20.97
C TYR A 3 -31.51 45.27 20.26
N VAL A 4 -31.80 44.52 19.19
CA VAL A 4 -30.95 44.14 18.07
C VAL A 4 -30.59 45.39 17.27
N GLN A 5 -29.42 45.43 16.61
CA GLN A 5 -29.16 45.95 15.25
C GLN A 5 -27.64 46.17 15.07
N VAL A 6 -26.95 45.94 13.96
CA VAL A 6 -27.21 45.39 12.61
C VAL A 6 -25.84 45.03 12.04
N VAL A 7 -25.74 43.86 11.39
CA VAL A 7 -24.59 43.48 10.55
C VAL A 7 -24.61 44.33 9.27
N VAL A 8 -23.52 45.05 8.97
CA VAL A 8 -23.31 45.66 7.65
C VAL A 8 -22.09 45.04 6.99
N ARG A 9 -22.36 44.25 5.95
CA ARG A 9 -21.42 43.69 4.98
C ARG A 9 -20.62 44.80 4.28
N LYS A 10 -19.31 44.63 4.08
CA LYS A 10 -18.56 45.35 3.05
C LYS A 10 -17.86 44.35 2.13
N LYS A 11 -18.34 44.34 0.87
CA LYS A 11 -17.85 43.57 -0.26
C LYS A 11 -16.72 44.33 -0.97
N LEU A 12 -15.80 43.56 -1.59
CA LEU A 12 -14.94 43.85 -2.74
C LEU A 12 -14.01 45.08 -2.73
N ALA A 13 -12.70 44.82 -2.92
CA ALA A 13 -11.82 45.54 -3.85
C ALA A 13 -10.53 44.68 -4.03
N VAL A 14 -10.42 43.86 -5.07
CA VAL A 14 -9.90 44.19 -6.42
C VAL A 14 -8.38 44.03 -6.49
N ALA A 15 -8.01 43.01 -7.26
CA ALA A 15 -6.68 42.73 -7.78
C ALA A 15 -6.13 43.86 -8.66
N ALA A 16 -4.83 43.77 -8.94
CA ALA A 16 -4.06 44.50 -9.97
C ALA A 16 -3.28 45.75 -9.50
N CYS A 17 -1.96 45.55 -9.37
CA CYS A 17 -0.92 46.46 -9.87
C CYS A 17 0.28 45.57 -10.26
N CYS A 18 0.39 45.19 -11.54
CA CYS A 18 1.32 45.77 -12.53
C CYS A 18 2.78 45.37 -12.24
N LEU A 19 3.34 44.32 -12.84
CA LEU A 19 3.81 44.22 -14.25
C LEU A 19 4.55 45.47 -14.76
N LEU A 20 5.67 45.20 -15.44
CA LEU A 20 6.61 46.07 -16.19
C LEU A 20 7.77 46.57 -15.29
N VAL A 21 9.05 46.35 -15.62
CA VAL A 21 9.69 46.58 -16.93
C VAL A 21 10.86 45.61 -17.18
N LEU A 22 10.87 45.04 -18.39
CA LEU A 22 11.98 44.37 -19.07
C LEU A 22 13.09 45.37 -19.46
N SER A 23 14.37 45.02 -19.28
CA SER A 23 15.45 45.23 -20.27
C SER A 23 16.81 44.78 -19.73
N GLY A 24 17.51 43.94 -20.51
CA GLY A 24 18.85 43.45 -20.13
C GLY A 24 19.45 42.37 -21.03
N CYS A 25 19.38 42.59 -22.35
CA CYS A 25 20.24 42.09 -23.44
C CYS A 25 20.71 40.62 -23.49
N ALA A 26 20.28 39.97 -24.58
CA ALA A 26 20.72 38.68 -25.08
C ALA A 26 22.22 38.62 -25.45
N ARG A 27 22.84 37.46 -25.22
CA ARG A 27 23.81 36.85 -26.12
C ARG A 27 23.61 35.33 -26.13
N SER A 28 23.14 34.83 -27.26
CA SER A 28 23.10 33.42 -27.62
C SER A 28 24.52 32.91 -27.85
N VAL A 29 24.87 31.76 -27.25
CA VAL A 29 25.99 30.94 -27.70
C VAL A 29 25.43 29.58 -28.09
N GLU A 30 25.44 29.36 -29.40
CA GLU A 30 25.24 28.06 -30.04
C GLU A 30 26.34 27.10 -29.59
N GLY A 31 25.95 25.91 -29.16
CA GLY A 31 26.87 24.84 -28.82
C GLY A 31 26.20 23.49 -29.00
N LYS A 32 26.10 23.01 -30.24
CA LYS A 32 25.95 21.58 -30.52
C LYS A 32 27.36 20.97 -30.55
N ALA A 33 27.66 20.10 -29.60
CA ALA A 33 28.66 19.06 -29.78
C ALA A 33 28.25 17.84 -28.96
N VAL A 34 27.72 16.85 -29.68
CA VAL A 34 27.62 15.46 -29.24
C VAL A 34 29.04 14.93 -29.12
N VAL A 35 29.41 14.36 -27.97
CA VAL A 35 30.49 13.36 -27.88
C VAL A 35 30.04 12.32 -26.86
N GLU A 36 29.75 11.12 -27.36
CA GLU A 36 29.73 9.89 -26.57
C GLU A 36 31.17 9.43 -26.28
N ASP A 37 31.34 8.82 -25.10
CA ASP A 37 32.35 7.80 -24.73
C ASP A 37 33.78 8.25 -24.36
N PRO A 38 34.61 7.41 -23.71
CA PRO A 38 34.43 6.47 -22.59
C PRO A 38 35.51 6.67 -21.51
N TRP A 39 35.19 6.63 -20.21
CA TRP A 39 36.21 6.31 -19.20
C TRP A 39 35.66 5.41 -18.09
N HIS A 40 35.89 4.11 -18.28
CA HIS A 40 35.92 3.13 -17.23
C HIS A 40 37.14 3.34 -16.32
N GLY A 41 36.89 3.27 -15.00
CA GLY A 41 37.73 2.53 -14.07
C GLY A 41 38.67 3.36 -13.19
N GLN A 42 38.32 3.55 -11.92
CA GLN A 42 38.79 2.66 -10.85
C GLN A 42 38.28 3.12 -9.47
N GLY A 43 37.58 2.23 -8.76
CA GLY A 43 37.93 1.96 -7.37
C GLY A 43 37.02 2.47 -6.25
N GLN A 44 35.71 2.26 -6.31
CA GLN A 44 34.97 1.85 -5.09
C GLN A 44 33.69 1.11 -5.46
N SER A 45 33.78 -0.22 -5.51
CA SER A 45 32.60 -1.08 -5.52
C SER A 45 31.95 -1.03 -4.14
N SER A 46 31.08 -0.05 -3.91
CA SER A 46 29.97 -0.27 -2.99
C SER A 46 28.94 -1.08 -3.76
N SER A 47 29.22 -2.38 -3.91
CA SER A 47 28.19 -3.36 -4.22
C SER A 47 27.34 -3.49 -2.97
N ALA A 48 26.50 -2.50 -2.71
CA ALA A 48 25.30 -2.77 -1.94
C ALA A 48 24.43 -3.57 -2.89
N THR A 49 24.64 -4.90 -2.87
CA THR A 49 23.66 -5.86 -3.38
C THR A 49 22.33 -5.40 -2.78
N PRO A 50 21.31 -5.00 -3.57
CA PRO A 50 19.97 -4.95 -3.01
C PRO A 50 19.77 -6.32 -2.36
N SER A 51 19.33 -6.38 -1.11
CA SER A 51 19.03 -7.68 -0.51
C SER A 51 18.00 -8.32 -1.44
N THR A 52 18.47 -9.27 -2.25
CA THR A 52 17.63 -10.18 -2.98
C THR A 52 16.99 -10.99 -1.88
N THR A 53 15.82 -10.53 -1.42
CA THR A 53 14.83 -11.42 -0.84
C THR A 53 14.69 -12.53 -1.87
N GLU A 54 15.28 -13.70 -1.59
CA GLU A 54 15.08 -14.87 -2.42
C GLU A 54 13.57 -15.10 -2.44
N ALA A 55 12.98 -15.07 -3.63
CA ALA A 55 11.55 -15.34 -3.77
C ALA A 55 11.28 -16.71 -3.13
N VAL A 56 10.50 -16.71 -2.05
CA VAL A 56 10.28 -17.90 -1.25
C VAL A 56 9.48 -18.86 -2.12
N THR A 57 10.03 -20.04 -2.38
CA THR A 57 9.27 -21.04 -3.12
C THR A 57 8.03 -21.41 -2.28
N PRO A 58 6.84 -21.54 -2.86
CA PRO A 58 5.62 -21.71 -2.09
C PRO A 58 5.65 -22.92 -1.16
N ALA A 59 6.34 -24.00 -1.53
CA ALA A 59 6.51 -25.16 -0.65
C ALA A 59 7.17 -24.80 0.69
N GLU A 60 7.94 -23.71 0.73
CA GLU A 60 8.69 -23.21 1.88
C GLU A 60 8.02 -21.99 2.54
N PHE A 61 7.03 -21.36 1.90
CA PHE A 61 6.33 -20.22 2.47
C PHE A 61 5.41 -20.64 3.61
N ASP A 62 5.74 -20.20 4.83
CA ASP A 62 4.92 -20.35 6.02
C ASP A 62 4.11 -19.05 6.27
N PRO A 63 2.76 -19.10 6.21
CA PRO A 63 1.91 -17.93 6.47
C PRO A 63 1.94 -17.48 7.94
N CYS A 64 2.68 -18.17 8.82
CA CYS A 64 2.87 -17.81 10.22
C CYS A 64 4.22 -17.12 10.50
N ASP A 65 5.16 -17.14 9.55
CA ASP A 65 6.55 -16.71 9.74
C ASP A 65 6.80 -15.30 9.17
N PHE A 66 5.92 -14.35 9.50
CA PHE A 66 6.10 -12.95 9.13
C PHE A 66 6.99 -12.21 10.13
N ASP A 67 7.74 -11.23 9.63
CA ASP A 67 8.55 -10.34 10.46
C ASP A 67 7.70 -9.57 11.50
N GLU A 68 8.19 -9.55 12.75
CA GLU A 68 7.51 -8.94 13.89
C GLU A 68 7.27 -7.44 13.70
N ILE A 69 8.19 -6.73 13.04
CA ILE A 69 8.05 -5.30 12.76
C ILE A 69 6.96 -5.09 11.72
N THR A 70 6.90 -5.90 10.67
CA THR A 70 5.81 -5.82 9.69
C THR A 70 4.45 -6.10 10.34
N LEU A 71 4.34 -7.12 11.19
CA LEU A 71 3.11 -7.42 11.94
C LEU A 71 2.70 -6.27 12.88
N THR A 72 3.66 -5.68 13.60
CA THR A 72 3.37 -4.61 14.56
C THR A 72 3.09 -3.26 13.89
N VAL A 73 3.83 -2.91 12.84
CA VAL A 73 3.78 -1.57 12.24
C VAL A 73 2.78 -1.51 11.09
N ALA A 74 2.79 -2.50 10.19
CA ALA A 74 1.95 -2.49 8.99
C ALA A 74 0.55 -3.04 9.30
N VAL A 75 0.48 -4.15 10.04
CA VAL A 75 -0.79 -4.80 10.40
C VAL A 75 -1.35 -4.19 11.70
N GLY A 76 -0.50 -3.88 12.67
CA GLY A 76 -0.88 -3.35 13.99
C GLY A 76 -1.51 -4.39 14.91
N VAL A 77 -1.03 -5.63 14.79
CA VAL A 77 -1.28 -6.73 15.73
C VAL A 77 -0.07 -6.93 16.63
N ASP A 78 -0.25 -7.62 17.74
CA ASP A 78 0.85 -8.05 18.59
C ASP A 78 1.37 -9.44 18.10
N PRO A 79 2.64 -9.55 17.66
CA PRO A 79 3.22 -10.81 17.21
C PRO A 79 3.13 -11.93 18.25
N GLU A 80 3.18 -11.61 19.55
CA GLU A 80 3.14 -12.60 20.64
C GLU A 80 1.76 -13.27 20.78
N THR A 81 0.72 -12.69 20.18
CA THR A 81 -0.65 -13.22 20.21
C THR A 81 -0.92 -14.29 19.16
N VAL A 82 0.12 -14.74 18.45
CA VAL A 82 -0.02 -15.75 17.39
C VAL A 82 -0.74 -17.00 17.88
N VAL A 83 -1.83 -17.35 17.20
CA VAL A 83 -2.56 -18.60 17.40
C VAL A 83 -2.51 -19.38 16.09
N PRO A 84 -1.80 -20.52 16.04
CA PRO A 84 -1.78 -21.38 14.87
C PRO A 84 -3.16 -21.96 14.57
N MET A 85 -3.48 -22.04 13.28
CA MET A 85 -4.71 -22.67 12.77
C MET A 85 -4.41 -23.52 11.54
N SER A 86 -5.42 -24.25 11.05
CA SER A 86 -5.25 -25.08 9.86
C SER A 86 -4.87 -24.23 8.65
N GLY A 87 -3.62 -24.39 8.18
CA GLY A 87 -3.08 -23.70 7.01
C GLY A 87 -2.74 -22.23 7.23
N GLY A 88 -2.60 -21.76 8.47
CA GLY A 88 -2.39 -20.34 8.74
C GLY A 88 -2.22 -19.97 10.21
N CYS A 89 -2.21 -18.68 10.47
CA CYS A 89 -2.14 -18.10 11.81
C CYS A 89 -3.11 -16.92 11.97
N VAL A 90 -3.49 -16.69 13.22
CA VAL A 90 -4.26 -15.52 13.65
C VAL A 90 -3.44 -14.72 14.65
N TRP A 91 -3.52 -13.40 14.55
CA TRP A 91 -2.97 -12.46 15.52
C TRP A 91 -4.03 -11.44 15.91
N THR A 92 -3.88 -10.89 17.10
CA THR A 92 -4.78 -9.88 17.65
C THR A 92 -3.99 -8.66 18.12
N GLY A 93 -4.56 -7.49 17.91
CA GLY A 93 -4.12 -6.22 18.48
C GLY A 93 -5.26 -5.56 19.26
N GLU A 94 -5.05 -4.32 19.69
CA GLU A 94 -6.03 -3.57 20.50
C GLU A 94 -7.41 -3.45 19.83
N ASP A 95 -7.43 -3.14 18.53
CA ASP A 95 -8.66 -2.90 17.77
C ASP A 95 -8.69 -3.65 16.42
N VAL A 96 -7.82 -4.65 16.25
CA VAL A 96 -7.69 -5.42 15.00
C VAL A 96 -7.48 -6.90 15.28
N ALA A 97 -8.08 -7.75 14.44
CA ALA A 97 -7.71 -9.15 14.32
C ALA A 97 -7.25 -9.40 12.88
N PHE A 98 -6.14 -10.11 12.74
CA PHE A 98 -5.54 -10.43 11.45
C PHE A 98 -5.39 -11.94 11.31
N THR A 99 -5.62 -12.45 10.11
CA THR A 99 -5.46 -13.85 9.78
C THR A 99 -4.72 -13.98 8.46
N ALA A 100 -3.72 -14.84 8.40
CA ALA A 100 -3.06 -15.22 7.16
C ALA A 100 -3.19 -16.73 6.96
N THR A 101 -3.68 -17.16 5.81
CA THR A 101 -3.93 -18.57 5.51
C THR A 101 -3.56 -18.92 4.07
N ILE A 102 -3.02 -20.12 3.87
CA ILE A 102 -2.85 -20.72 2.55
C ILE A 102 -4.04 -21.66 2.30
N LYS A 103 -4.72 -21.45 1.16
CA LYS A 103 -5.82 -22.29 0.69
C LYS A 103 -5.47 -22.94 -0.65
N ALA A 104 -6.04 -24.12 -0.88
CA ALA A 104 -5.90 -24.80 -2.16
C ALA A 104 -6.69 -24.05 -3.23
N GLY A 105 -5.98 -23.56 -4.26
CA GLY A 105 -6.56 -22.80 -5.37
C GLY A 105 -7.10 -21.42 -4.99
N LEU A 106 -7.39 -20.63 -6.02
CA LEU A 106 -7.86 -19.25 -5.94
C LEU A 106 -9.34 -19.22 -6.37
N PRO A 107 -10.32 -19.35 -5.47
CA PRO A 107 -11.72 -19.45 -5.86
C PRO A 107 -12.31 -18.06 -6.12
N LEU A 108 -11.67 -17.24 -6.96
CA LEU A 108 -12.06 -15.84 -7.25
C LEU A 108 -13.52 -15.73 -7.67
N ASP A 109 -13.94 -16.64 -8.55
CA ASP A 109 -15.32 -16.71 -9.05
C ASP A 109 -16.35 -16.95 -7.94
N SER A 110 -15.95 -17.58 -6.82
CA SER A 110 -16.81 -17.76 -5.65
C SER A 110 -16.80 -16.56 -4.71
N ILE A 111 -15.70 -15.81 -4.66
CA ILE A 111 -15.51 -14.70 -3.72
C ILE A 111 -16.29 -13.48 -4.21
N GLU A 112 -16.17 -13.11 -5.49
CA GLU A 112 -16.94 -11.99 -6.07
C GLU A 112 -18.46 -12.23 -6.02
N GLY A 113 -18.89 -13.50 -6.16
CA GLY A 113 -20.29 -13.90 -6.06
C GLY A 113 -20.80 -14.10 -4.62
N THR A 114 -19.95 -13.95 -3.61
CA THR A 114 -20.34 -14.16 -2.21
C THR A 114 -21.23 -13.01 -1.72
N SER A 115 -22.40 -13.36 -1.18
CA SER A 115 -23.29 -12.39 -0.54
C SER A 115 -22.54 -11.61 0.54
N GLY A 116 -22.52 -10.28 0.43
CA GLY A 116 -21.87 -9.41 1.39
C GLY A 116 -20.61 -8.71 0.89
N VAL A 117 -20.04 -9.09 -0.26
CA VAL A 117 -18.98 -8.30 -0.90
C VAL A 117 -19.58 -6.99 -1.43
N THR A 118 -19.03 -5.86 -0.99
CA THR A 118 -19.50 -4.52 -1.35
C THR A 118 -18.57 -3.78 -2.29
N ASP A 119 -17.30 -4.17 -2.31
CA ASP A 119 -16.28 -3.54 -3.15
C ASP A 119 -15.19 -4.55 -3.52
N LEU A 120 -14.59 -4.33 -4.68
CA LEU A 120 -13.45 -5.06 -5.20
C LEU A 120 -12.42 -4.06 -5.70
N THR A 121 -11.23 -4.13 -5.13
CA THR A 121 -10.06 -3.39 -5.61
C THR A 121 -8.91 -4.34 -5.86
N TYR A 122 -7.96 -3.94 -6.71
CA TYR A 122 -6.76 -4.72 -6.96
C TYR A 122 -5.55 -3.82 -7.12
N PHE A 123 -4.39 -4.36 -6.82
CA PHE A 123 -3.11 -3.73 -7.10
C PHE A 123 -2.05 -4.80 -7.34
N ASP A 124 -0.96 -4.42 -7.99
CA ASP A 124 0.14 -5.31 -8.30
C ASP A 124 1.32 -5.06 -7.33
N VAL A 125 1.94 -6.15 -6.87
CA VAL A 125 3.16 -6.18 -6.06
C VAL A 125 4.16 -7.09 -6.78
N GLY A 126 5.19 -6.49 -7.39
CA GLY A 126 6.06 -7.21 -8.32
C GLY A 126 5.27 -7.81 -9.49
N THR A 127 5.34 -9.13 -9.65
CA THR A 127 4.59 -9.89 -10.67
C THR A 127 3.26 -10.44 -10.17
N ARG A 128 2.94 -10.24 -8.88
CA ARG A 128 1.75 -10.81 -8.24
C ARG A 128 0.63 -9.77 -8.19
N ARG A 129 -0.60 -10.21 -8.46
CA ARG A 129 -1.80 -9.39 -8.31
C ARG A 129 -2.49 -9.69 -6.98
N VAL A 130 -2.64 -8.66 -6.16
CA VAL A 130 -3.42 -8.72 -4.93
C VAL A 130 -4.83 -8.21 -5.21
N GLN A 131 -5.83 -8.98 -4.83
CA GLN A 131 -7.25 -8.62 -4.93
C GLN A 131 -7.81 -8.41 -3.54
N ILE A 132 -8.53 -7.31 -3.32
CA ILE A 132 -9.12 -6.95 -2.04
C ILE A 132 -10.63 -6.86 -2.16
N PHE A 133 -11.29 -7.57 -1.26
CA PHE A 133 -12.73 -7.65 -1.12
C PHE A 133 -13.13 -7.01 0.20
N ALA A 134 -14.01 -6.00 0.14
CA ALA A 134 -14.64 -5.45 1.32
C ALA A 134 -15.96 -6.19 1.60
N TYR A 135 -16.10 -6.76 2.79
CA TYR A 135 -17.34 -7.38 3.25
C TYR A 135 -18.13 -6.39 4.11
N LYS A 136 -19.41 -6.24 3.80
CA LYS A 136 -20.28 -5.20 4.35
C LYS A 136 -20.24 -5.12 5.88
N GLY A 137 -19.49 -4.13 6.39
CA GLY A 137 -19.49 -3.77 7.81
C GLY A 137 -18.80 -4.78 8.72
N ASP A 138 -17.92 -5.61 8.18
CA ASP A 138 -17.37 -6.76 8.93
C ASP A 138 -15.86 -6.91 8.76
N SER A 139 -15.41 -7.13 7.53
CA SER A 139 -14.04 -7.55 7.27
C SER A 139 -13.53 -7.16 5.90
N CYS A 140 -12.21 -7.06 5.79
CA CYS A 140 -11.50 -6.91 4.54
C CYS A 140 -10.73 -8.21 4.27
N VAL A 141 -10.78 -8.69 3.03
CA VAL A 141 -10.07 -9.91 2.61
C VAL A 141 -9.17 -9.58 1.44
N ALA A 142 -7.89 -9.90 1.55
CA ALA A 142 -6.94 -9.80 0.45
C ALA A 142 -6.54 -11.20 0.00
N VAL A 143 -6.48 -11.42 -1.30
CA VAL A 143 -6.15 -12.72 -1.88
C VAL A 143 -5.09 -12.51 -2.96
N VAL A 144 -4.05 -13.34 -2.92
CA VAL A 144 -2.97 -13.37 -3.91
C VAL A 144 -2.67 -14.83 -4.30
N ASP A 145 -2.45 -15.07 -5.59
CA ASP A 145 -1.99 -16.38 -6.06
C ASP A 145 -0.49 -16.51 -5.89
N ILE A 146 -0.07 -17.62 -5.28
CA ILE A 146 1.33 -18.00 -5.08
C ILE A 146 1.48 -19.44 -5.56
N ASP A 147 1.94 -19.57 -6.81
CA ASP A 147 2.11 -20.80 -7.59
C ASP A 147 0.95 -21.79 -7.44
N GLY A 148 -0.27 -21.32 -7.74
CA GLY A 148 -1.48 -22.14 -7.76
C GLY A 148 -2.12 -22.39 -6.38
N ARG A 149 -1.62 -21.74 -5.33
CA ARG A 149 -2.28 -21.68 -4.01
C ARG A 149 -2.66 -20.25 -3.70
N ALA A 150 -3.79 -20.06 -3.02
CA ALA A 150 -4.22 -18.74 -2.59
C ALA A 150 -3.65 -18.44 -1.20
N LEU A 151 -2.84 -17.39 -1.11
CA LEU A 151 -2.58 -16.75 0.18
C LEU A 151 -3.70 -15.75 0.42
N GLN A 152 -4.45 -15.97 1.50
CA GLN A 152 -5.56 -15.14 1.93
C GLN A 152 -5.21 -14.45 3.25
N PHE A 153 -5.32 -13.13 3.23
CA PHE A 153 -5.29 -12.28 4.41
C PHE A 153 -6.70 -11.84 4.77
N VAL A 154 -7.06 -11.89 6.04
CA VAL A 154 -8.32 -11.35 6.56
C VAL A 154 -8.00 -10.37 7.65
N MET A 155 -8.63 -9.20 7.60
CA MET A 155 -8.52 -8.17 8.62
C MET A 155 -9.91 -7.76 9.09
N MET A 156 -10.11 -7.83 10.40
CA MET A 156 -11.28 -7.33 11.09
C MET A 156 -10.84 -6.16 11.96
N GLU A 157 -11.50 -5.02 11.82
CA GLU A 157 -11.21 -3.81 12.58
C GLU A 157 -12.44 -3.40 13.37
N LYS A 158 -12.26 -2.94 14.61
CA LYS A 158 -13.35 -2.43 15.43
C LYS A 158 -14.04 -1.23 14.79
N ASP A 159 -13.24 -0.29 14.28
CA ASP A 159 -13.70 0.87 13.50
C ASP A 159 -13.58 0.57 12.00
N PHE A 160 -14.39 -0.37 11.53
CA PHE A 160 -14.31 -0.89 10.16
C PHE A 160 -14.40 0.21 9.09
N ASN A 161 -13.50 0.14 8.12
CA ASN A 161 -13.48 0.99 6.94
C ASN A 161 -13.56 0.16 5.65
N SER A 162 -14.62 0.36 4.85
CA SER A 162 -14.84 -0.36 3.59
C SER A 162 -13.79 -0.08 2.52
N PHE A 163 -12.97 0.96 2.66
CA PHE A 163 -11.84 1.21 1.76
C PHE A 163 -10.67 0.24 2.01
N CYS A 164 -10.69 -0.54 3.09
CA CYS A 164 -9.69 -1.57 3.40
C CYS A 164 -8.23 -1.08 3.37
N ILE A 165 -7.99 0.22 3.64
CA ILE A 165 -6.69 0.86 3.44
C ILE A 165 -5.58 0.17 4.23
N ARG A 166 -5.86 -0.18 5.49
CA ARG A 166 -4.89 -0.84 6.37
C ARG A 166 -4.51 -2.22 5.83
N LEU A 167 -5.50 -3.00 5.37
CA LEU A 167 -5.23 -4.27 4.72
C LEU A 167 -4.46 -4.10 3.41
N SER A 168 -4.75 -3.07 2.61
CA SER A 168 -4.01 -2.78 1.37
C SER A 168 -2.54 -2.50 1.63
N VAL A 169 -2.24 -1.71 2.67
CA VAL A 169 -0.85 -1.42 3.08
C VAL A 169 -0.17 -2.67 3.60
N ALA A 170 -0.83 -3.39 4.52
CA ALA A 170 -0.32 -4.64 5.08
C ALA A 170 -0.02 -5.67 4.00
N ALA A 171 -0.97 -5.95 3.10
CA ALA A 171 -0.80 -6.91 2.02
C ALA A 171 0.31 -6.49 1.06
N ARG A 172 0.54 -5.20 0.84
CA ARG A 172 1.65 -4.74 0.02
C ARG A 172 3.00 -5.11 0.61
N MET A 173 3.18 -4.85 1.92
CA MET A 173 4.43 -5.16 2.62
C MET A 173 4.63 -6.68 2.74
N LEU A 174 3.60 -7.39 3.19
CA LEU A 174 3.66 -8.84 3.39
C LEU A 174 3.88 -9.63 2.09
N VAL A 175 3.41 -9.14 0.94
CA VAL A 175 3.60 -9.83 -0.36
C VAL A 175 4.92 -9.44 -1.02
N GLU A 176 5.47 -8.26 -0.72
CA GLU A 176 6.80 -7.84 -1.19
C GLU A 176 7.91 -8.65 -0.53
N ASP A 177 7.68 -9.12 0.71
CA ASP A 177 8.61 -9.95 1.46
C ASP A 177 8.61 -11.45 1.06
N ILE A 178 7.75 -11.86 0.11
CA ILE A 178 7.61 -13.26 -0.38
C ILE A 178 8.25 -13.40 -1.77
#